data_AF-A0A537S1M7-F1
#
_entry.id   AF-A0A537S1M7-F1
#
_cell.length_a   1.000
_cell.length_b   1.000
_cell.length_c   1.000
_cell.angle_alpha   90.00
_cell.angle_beta   90.00
_cell.angle_gamma   90.00
#
_symmetry.space_group_name_H-M   'P 1'
#
loop_
_entity.id
_entity.type
_entity.pdbx_description
1 polymer ?
#
loop_
_entity_poly.entity_id
_entity_poly.type
_entity_poly.pdbx_seq_one_letter_code
_entity_poly.pdbx_strand_id
1 'polypeptide(L)'
;MRLDGLEAADRIACRGSADRLYGTHMTKTSHLCTIAIVVLCMARTALAADRPAWPATLPVYDHIVIVIEENKNFEQILGGRSEAPYLRKLAAEGASFERMFAEEHFSQGNYFWLFSGSNQNVGFVDRVPSKANHPDYPFRSSNLGEQLIKKGLSFKGYSESLPNIGSAVEFDPPNCRAEQCVYARKHVPWISFANVPNGTTVETSSNLRFADFPKDYTTLPTVAFVVPNLNNDMHNGKPAQSIPTR
;
A
#
# COMPACT_ATOMS: atom_id res chain seq x y z
N MET A 1 -27.92 14.43 0.72
CA MET A 1 -28.92 13.35 0.62
C MET A 1 -28.41 12.20 1.48
N ARG A 2 -28.95 12.05 2.70
CA ARG A 2 -28.56 11.03 3.68
C ARG A 2 -29.11 9.67 3.25
N LEU A 3 -28.30 8.62 3.37
CA LEU A 3 -28.78 7.27 3.69
C LEU A 3 -27.79 6.64 4.67
N ASP A 4 -28.33 6.32 5.84
CA ASP A 4 -27.73 5.52 6.91
C ASP A 4 -27.76 4.03 6.53
N GLY A 5 -26.87 3.22 7.10
CA GLY A 5 -26.91 1.76 6.95
C GLY A 5 -25.71 1.04 7.54
N LEU A 6 -25.68 0.91 8.87
CA LEU A 6 -24.91 -0.11 9.59
C LEU A 6 -25.50 -1.50 9.26
N GLU A 7 -24.64 -2.49 8.98
CA GLU A 7 -24.86 -3.83 9.52
C GLU A 7 -23.54 -4.59 9.65
N ALA A 8 -23.29 -5.05 10.86
CA ALA A 8 -22.16 -5.87 11.26
C ALA A 8 -22.68 -7.17 11.85
N ALA A 9 -21.85 -8.20 11.71
CA ALA A 9 -21.86 -9.50 12.39
C ALA A 9 -22.72 -10.60 11.77
N ASP A 10 -22.03 -11.65 11.32
CA ASP A 10 -22.40 -12.99 11.76
C ASP A 10 -21.14 -13.84 12.02
N ARG A 11 -20.94 -14.19 13.30
CA ARG A 11 -19.93 -15.14 13.78
C ARG A 11 -20.70 -16.32 14.36
N ILE A 12 -20.72 -17.44 13.66
CA ILE A 12 -21.27 -18.70 14.18
C ILE A 12 -20.16 -19.47 14.89
N ALA A 13 -20.24 -19.53 16.21
CA ALA A 13 -19.49 -20.46 17.05
C ALA A 13 -20.46 -21.55 17.56
N CYS A 14 -20.26 -22.80 17.17
CA CYS A 14 -20.96 -23.93 17.77
C CYS A 14 -20.18 -24.43 19.00
N ARG A 15 -20.73 -24.19 20.20
CA ARG A 15 -20.46 -25.01 21.40
C ARG A 15 -21.59 -26.03 21.54
N GLY A 16 -21.26 -27.31 21.63
CA GLY A 16 -22.19 -28.36 22.03
C GLY A 16 -21.69 -29.02 23.32
N SER A 17 -22.54 -29.04 24.34
CA SER A 17 -22.37 -29.81 25.58
C SER A 17 -23.73 -30.31 26.00
N ALA A 18 -23.89 -31.63 26.18
CA ALA A 18 -24.68 -32.26 27.26
C ALA A 18 -24.84 -33.79 27.03
N ASP A 19 -24.33 -34.52 28.02
CA ASP A 19 -24.95 -35.59 28.80
C ASP A 19 -25.21 -37.03 28.28
N ARG A 20 -24.79 -37.93 29.19
CA ARG A 20 -24.94 -39.39 29.24
C ARG A 20 -26.39 -39.81 29.52
N LEU A 21 -26.83 -40.91 28.90
CA LEU A 21 -27.67 -41.93 29.56
C LEU A 21 -27.38 -43.35 29.00
N TYR A 22 -27.52 -44.34 29.90
CA TYR A 22 -27.26 -45.78 29.78
C TYR A 22 -28.34 -46.56 29.00
N GLY A 23 -27.96 -47.69 28.37
CA GLY A 23 -28.75 -48.94 28.46
C GLY A 23 -29.26 -49.65 27.19
N THR A 24 -28.66 -50.82 26.92
CA THR A 24 -29.23 -52.09 26.37
C THR A 24 -29.47 -52.30 24.86
N HIS A 25 -28.99 -53.47 24.42
CA HIS A 25 -29.02 -54.06 23.07
C HIS A 25 -30.43 -54.47 22.60
N MET A 26 -30.73 -54.26 21.30
CA MET A 26 -31.34 -55.29 20.44
C MET A 26 -31.27 -54.88 18.95
N THR A 27 -30.81 -55.83 18.13
CA THR A 27 -30.69 -55.78 16.67
C THR A 27 -32.04 -55.86 15.95
N LYS A 28 -32.22 -55.10 14.87
CA LYS A 28 -32.93 -55.52 13.64
C LYS A 28 -32.76 -54.51 12.48
N THR A 29 -32.07 -55.00 11.45
CA THR A 29 -32.31 -54.83 10.00
C THR A 29 -32.83 -53.51 9.42
N SER A 30 -31.96 -52.94 8.57
CA SER A 30 -32.21 -52.36 7.24
C SER A 30 -33.24 -51.24 7.11
N HIS A 31 -32.76 -50.02 6.86
CA HIS A 31 -33.10 -49.28 5.64
C HIS A 31 -31.90 -48.44 5.23
N LEU A 32 -31.54 -48.57 3.95
CA LEU A 32 -30.54 -47.75 3.28
C LEU A 32 -30.91 -46.27 3.45
N CYS A 33 -29.98 -45.48 3.97
CA CYS A 33 -29.95 -44.05 3.70
C CYS A 33 -28.50 -43.69 3.37
N THR A 34 -28.08 -44.07 2.16
CA THR A 34 -26.84 -43.61 1.56
C THR A 34 -27.00 -42.12 1.29
N ILE A 35 -26.68 -41.27 2.26
CA ILE A 35 -26.48 -39.85 2.00
C ILE A 35 -25.13 -39.74 1.31
N ALA A 36 -25.14 -39.90 -0.02
CA ALA A 36 -24.03 -39.45 -0.84
C ALA A 36 -24.02 -37.92 -0.79
N ILE A 37 -23.26 -37.36 0.17
CA ILE A 37 -22.88 -35.95 0.12
C ILE A 37 -21.98 -35.81 -1.11
N VAL A 38 -22.57 -35.42 -2.23
CA VAL A 38 -21.83 -34.91 -3.37
C VAL A 38 -21.23 -33.59 -2.91
N VAL A 39 -20.00 -33.65 -2.38
CA VAL A 39 -19.16 -32.47 -2.23
C VAL A 39 -18.84 -32.00 -3.64
N LEU A 40 -19.72 -31.18 -4.19
CA LEU A 40 -19.45 -30.46 -5.42
C LEU A 40 -18.34 -29.46 -5.07
N CYS A 41 -17.10 -29.88 -5.24
CA CYS A 41 -15.97 -28.97 -5.38
C CYS A 41 -16.26 -28.10 -6.61
N MET A 42 -17.07 -27.06 -6.44
CA MET A 42 -17.06 -25.94 -7.36
C MET A 42 -15.67 -25.34 -7.21
N ALA A 43 -14.74 -25.78 -8.06
CA ALA A 43 -13.54 -25.03 -8.37
C ALA A 43 -14.04 -23.65 -8.79
N ARG A 44 -13.98 -22.68 -7.87
CA ARG A 44 -14.17 -21.28 -8.20
C ARG A 44 -12.98 -20.89 -9.06
N THR A 45 -13.08 -21.17 -10.36
CA THR A 45 -12.30 -20.43 -11.34
C THR A 45 -12.77 -18.99 -11.19
N ALA A 46 -12.01 -18.20 -10.44
CA ALA A 46 -12.14 -16.76 -10.50
C ALA A 46 -11.86 -16.40 -11.96
N LEU A 47 -12.93 -16.19 -12.74
CA LEU A 47 -12.82 -15.54 -14.03
C LEU A 47 -12.18 -14.19 -13.72
N ALA A 48 -10.92 -14.03 -14.12
CA ALA A 48 -10.30 -12.71 -14.12
C ALA A 48 -11.23 -11.84 -14.95
N ALA A 49 -11.90 -10.87 -14.32
CA ALA A 49 -12.75 -9.94 -15.04
C ALA A 49 -11.90 -9.32 -16.16
N ASP A 50 -12.37 -9.43 -17.40
CA ASP A 50 -11.70 -8.81 -18.53
C ASP A 50 -11.54 -7.32 -18.22
N ARG A 51 -10.29 -6.86 -18.14
CA ARG A 51 -9.99 -5.45 -17.88
C ARG A 51 -10.61 -4.64 -19.03
N PRO A 52 -11.44 -3.63 -18.75
CA PRO A 52 -11.97 -2.78 -19.81
C PRO A 52 -10.81 -2.15 -20.58
N ALA A 53 -10.93 -2.13 -21.91
CA ALA A 53 -9.91 -1.52 -22.77
C ALA A 53 -9.77 -0.03 -22.43
N TRP A 54 -8.54 0.48 -22.47
CA TRP A 54 -8.28 1.91 -22.29
C TRP A 54 -9.00 2.70 -23.40
N PRO A 55 -9.77 3.75 -23.07
CA PRO A 55 -10.47 4.54 -24.08
C PRO A 55 -9.47 5.14 -25.09
N ALA A 56 -9.70 4.92 -26.39
CA ALA A 56 -8.80 5.38 -27.43
C ALA A 56 -8.62 6.92 -27.49
N THR A 57 -9.55 7.67 -26.90
CA THR A 57 -9.53 9.13 -26.83
C THR A 57 -8.73 9.67 -25.64
N LEU A 58 -8.34 8.83 -24.69
CA LEU A 58 -7.56 9.26 -23.54
C LEU A 58 -6.06 9.05 -23.81
N PRO A 59 -5.21 10.03 -23.47
CA PRO A 59 -3.79 9.88 -23.64
C PRO A 59 -3.26 8.74 -22.77
N VAL A 60 -2.22 8.07 -23.28
CA VAL A 60 -1.34 7.24 -22.47
C VAL A 60 -0.10 8.07 -22.21
N TYR A 61 0.19 8.34 -20.94
CA TYR A 61 1.36 9.13 -20.56
C TYR A 61 2.62 8.27 -20.66
N ASP A 62 3.69 8.83 -21.24
CA ASP A 62 5.00 8.16 -21.29
C ASP A 62 5.57 7.93 -19.88
N HIS A 63 5.33 8.90 -18.99
CA HIS A 63 5.81 8.90 -17.62
C HIS A 63 4.75 9.42 -16.65
N ILE A 64 4.63 8.75 -15.51
CA ILE A 64 3.80 9.18 -14.39
C ILE A 64 4.70 9.34 -13.16
N VAL A 65 4.75 10.54 -12.58
CA VAL A 65 5.48 10.81 -11.34
C VAL A 65 4.49 11.04 -10.22
N ILE A 66 4.55 10.21 -9.19
CA ILE A 66 3.72 10.29 -7.99
C ILE A 66 4.60 10.82 -6.86
N VAL A 67 4.36 12.05 -6.43
CA VAL A 67 5.00 12.66 -5.26
C VAL A 67 4.07 12.50 -4.07
N ILE A 68 4.58 12.00 -2.94
CA ILE A 68 3.77 11.73 -1.74
C ILE A 68 4.21 12.64 -0.61
N GLU A 69 3.28 13.45 -0.14
CA GLU A 69 3.39 14.31 1.05
C GLU A 69 2.57 13.70 2.20
N GLU A 70 2.88 14.07 3.44
CA GLU A 70 2.35 13.46 4.66
C GLU A 70 1.57 14.43 5.55
N ASN A 71 0.63 13.87 6.32
CA ASN A 71 0.05 14.47 7.51
C ASN A 71 -0.57 15.87 7.34
N LYS A 72 -1.13 16.16 6.16
CA LYS A 72 -1.99 17.34 5.94
C LYS A 72 -3.35 16.94 5.41
N ASN A 73 -4.38 17.59 5.91
CA ASN A 73 -5.72 17.52 5.32
C ASN A 73 -5.88 18.52 4.17
N PHE A 74 -6.98 18.38 3.43
CA PHE A 74 -7.29 19.22 2.28
C PHE A 74 -7.34 20.72 2.65
N GLU A 75 -7.96 21.07 3.77
CA GLU A 75 -8.12 22.46 4.20
C GLU A 75 -6.78 23.13 4.56
N GLN A 76 -5.83 22.36 5.09
CA GLN A 76 -4.46 22.83 5.36
C GLN A 76 -3.70 23.15 4.06
N ILE A 77 -3.89 22.36 3.00
CA ILE A 77 -3.22 22.59 1.70
C ILE A 77 -3.94 23.63 0.85
N LEU A 78 -5.23 23.44 0.60
CA LEU A 78 -6.03 24.16 -0.41
C LEU A 78 -7.09 25.10 0.17
N GLY A 79 -7.29 25.14 1.50
CA GLY A 79 -8.24 26.06 2.16
C GLY A 79 -7.86 27.55 2.07
N GLY A 80 -8.33 28.40 2.99
CA GLY A 80 -8.10 29.85 2.92
C GLY A 80 -6.66 30.35 3.21
N ARG A 81 -5.67 29.46 3.38
CA ARG A 81 -4.29 29.81 3.77
C ARG A 81 -3.34 29.90 2.55
N SER A 82 -2.14 30.46 2.71
CA SER A 82 -1.15 30.58 1.62
C SER A 82 0.10 29.71 1.79
N GLU A 83 0.08 28.75 2.71
CA GLU A 83 1.27 28.02 3.19
C GLU A 83 1.76 26.92 2.21
N ALA A 84 1.04 26.67 1.10
CA ALA A 84 1.37 25.67 0.06
C ALA A 84 1.34 26.26 -1.38
N PRO A 85 2.09 27.34 -1.69
CA PRO A 85 1.89 28.09 -2.92
C PRO A 85 2.10 27.25 -4.20
N TYR A 86 3.05 26.31 -4.19
CA TYR A 86 3.30 25.44 -5.34
C TYR A 86 2.17 24.42 -5.56
N LEU A 87 1.71 23.74 -4.50
CA LEU A 87 0.58 22.80 -4.61
C LEU A 87 -0.71 23.49 -5.06
N ARG A 88 -0.93 24.74 -4.66
CA ARG A 88 -2.06 25.55 -5.13
C ARG A 88 -1.98 25.87 -6.62
N LYS A 89 -0.77 26.20 -7.10
CA LYS A 89 -0.54 26.38 -8.52
C LYS A 89 -0.89 25.10 -9.29
N LEU A 90 -0.41 23.94 -8.83
CA LEU A 90 -0.73 22.65 -9.45
C LEU A 90 -2.24 22.35 -9.43
N ALA A 91 -2.93 22.64 -8.33
CA ALA A 91 -4.37 22.44 -8.22
C ALA A 91 -5.16 23.29 -9.24
N ALA A 92 -4.68 24.49 -9.57
CA ALA A 92 -5.27 25.36 -10.58
C ALA A 92 -4.96 24.92 -12.02
N GLU A 93 -3.88 24.17 -12.24
CA GLU A 93 -3.43 23.66 -13.54
C GLU A 93 -3.93 22.23 -13.84
N GLY A 94 -4.50 21.55 -12.85
CA GLY A 94 -4.89 20.15 -12.94
C GLY A 94 -6.25 19.84 -12.28
N ALA A 95 -6.33 18.66 -11.66
CA ALA A 95 -7.53 18.19 -10.97
C ALA A 95 -7.25 17.99 -9.48
N SER A 96 -8.23 18.33 -8.65
CA SER A 96 -8.19 18.11 -7.20
C SER A 96 -9.27 17.09 -6.80
N PHE A 97 -8.88 16.09 -6.01
CA PHE A 97 -9.79 15.04 -5.54
C PHE A 97 -10.28 15.36 -4.12
N GLU A 98 -11.45 15.99 -4.01
CA GLU A 98 -12.02 16.42 -2.72
C GLU A 98 -12.58 15.26 -1.87
N ARG A 99 -12.65 14.06 -2.44
CA ARG A 99 -13.19 12.85 -1.80
C ARG A 99 -12.25 11.66 -1.91
N MET A 100 -10.95 11.93 -1.77
CA MET A 100 -9.90 10.92 -1.65
C MET A 100 -9.50 10.83 -0.17
N PHE A 101 -9.61 9.64 0.41
CA PHE A 101 -9.37 9.41 1.84
C PHE A 101 -8.21 8.45 2.04
N ALA A 102 -7.52 8.61 3.16
CA ALA A 102 -6.64 7.57 3.67
C ALA A 102 -7.49 6.34 4.07
N GLU A 103 -6.97 5.15 3.83
CA GLU A 103 -7.62 3.88 4.19
C GLU A 103 -7.44 3.58 5.68
N GLU A 104 -6.34 4.06 6.28
CA GLU A 104 -6.04 3.81 7.67
C GLU A 104 -5.16 4.88 8.32
N HIS A 105 -4.98 4.73 9.64
CA HIS A 105 -3.98 5.45 10.39
C HIS A 105 -3.27 4.45 11.30
N PHE A 106 -1.93 4.37 11.32
CA PHE A 106 -0.90 5.33 10.86
C PHE A 106 -0.49 5.22 9.36
N SER A 107 0.49 6.04 8.93
CA SER A 107 0.87 6.27 7.52
C SER A 107 1.28 5.01 6.76
N GLN A 108 2.04 4.09 7.36
CA GLN A 108 2.66 2.96 6.65
C GLN A 108 1.67 2.15 5.81
N GLY A 109 0.51 1.84 6.39
CA GLY A 109 -0.51 1.04 5.73
C GLY A 109 -1.04 1.69 4.44
N ASN A 110 -1.22 3.02 4.42
CA ASN A 110 -1.66 3.76 3.24
C ASN A 110 -0.66 3.65 2.07
N TYR A 111 0.64 3.61 2.33
CA TYR A 111 1.63 3.37 1.28
C TYR A 111 1.49 1.97 0.65
N PHE A 112 1.18 0.96 1.47
CA PHE A 112 0.92 -0.39 0.96
C PHE A 112 -0.40 -0.46 0.17
N TRP A 113 -1.46 0.21 0.62
CA TRP A 113 -2.70 0.35 -0.14
C TRP A 113 -2.46 1.00 -1.50
N LEU A 114 -1.77 2.14 -1.53
CA LEU A 114 -1.45 2.85 -2.78
C LEU A 114 -0.61 1.99 -3.73
N PHE A 115 0.36 1.23 -3.21
CA PHE A 115 1.28 0.45 -4.04
C PHE A 115 0.75 -0.92 -4.50
N SER A 116 -0.08 -1.57 -3.68
CA SER A 116 -0.49 -2.97 -3.89
C SER A 116 -1.99 -3.24 -3.80
N GLY A 117 -2.80 -2.24 -3.46
CA GLY A 117 -4.24 -2.40 -3.25
C GLY A 117 -4.59 -3.24 -2.02
N SER A 118 -3.66 -3.37 -1.07
CA SER A 118 -3.83 -4.02 0.24
C SER A 118 -2.74 -3.56 1.20
N ASN A 119 -3.04 -3.41 2.49
CA ASN A 119 -2.00 -3.11 3.49
C ASN A 119 -1.10 -4.30 3.86
N GLN A 120 -1.27 -5.47 3.21
CA GLN A 120 -0.48 -6.68 3.49
C GLN A 120 -0.50 -7.13 4.96
N ASN A 121 -1.53 -6.76 5.73
CA ASN A 121 -1.64 -7.04 7.16
C ASN A 121 -0.47 -6.49 8.02
N VAL A 122 0.23 -5.45 7.55
CA VAL A 122 1.27 -4.77 8.37
C VAL A 122 0.68 -4.12 9.64
N GLY A 123 -0.63 -3.86 9.62
CA GLY A 123 -1.39 -3.36 10.75
C GLY A 123 -1.30 -1.84 10.93
N PHE A 124 -2.01 -1.35 11.94
CA PHE A 124 -2.22 0.07 12.23
C PHE A 124 -1.18 0.62 13.23
N VAL A 125 0.09 0.23 13.08
CA VAL A 125 1.12 0.42 14.12
C VAL A 125 2.44 1.01 13.64
N ASP A 126 2.59 1.29 12.33
CA ASP A 126 3.82 1.85 11.74
C ASP A 126 5.10 1.03 12.01
N ARG A 127 4.96 -0.29 12.09
CA ARG A 127 6.09 -1.21 12.31
C ARG A 127 6.51 -1.85 11.01
N VAL A 128 7.68 -1.47 10.48
CA VAL A 128 8.21 -2.03 9.21
C VAL A 128 8.18 -3.56 9.26
N PRO A 129 7.58 -4.22 8.25
CA PRO A 129 7.46 -5.67 8.25
C PRO A 129 8.82 -6.32 8.09
N SER A 130 9.02 -7.42 8.79
CA SER A 130 10.21 -8.25 8.76
C SER A 130 9.82 -9.71 9.01
N LYS A 131 10.73 -10.63 8.74
CA LYS A 131 10.51 -12.06 9.03
C LYS A 131 10.19 -12.34 10.50
N ALA A 132 10.67 -11.49 11.41
CA ALA A 132 10.46 -11.65 12.84
C ALA A 132 9.05 -11.24 13.29
N ASN A 133 8.38 -10.37 12.52
CA ASN A 133 7.16 -9.70 12.97
C ASN A 133 5.98 -9.85 11.99
N HIS A 134 6.20 -10.49 10.84
CA HIS A 134 5.19 -10.73 9.82
C HIS A 134 5.43 -12.07 9.09
N PRO A 135 4.48 -13.02 9.12
CA PRO A 135 4.67 -14.37 8.58
C PRO A 135 4.84 -14.40 7.05
N ASP A 136 4.18 -13.50 6.34
CA ASP A 136 4.22 -13.45 4.87
C ASP A 136 5.35 -12.60 4.29
N TYR A 137 6.27 -12.09 5.13
CA TYR A 137 7.36 -11.23 4.68
C TYR A 137 8.59 -12.05 4.20
N PRO A 138 9.24 -11.68 3.08
CA PRO A 138 8.87 -10.59 2.16
C PRO A 138 7.67 -10.98 1.29
N PHE A 139 6.84 -9.98 0.99
CA PHE A 139 5.59 -10.20 0.26
C PHE A 139 5.85 -10.59 -1.20
N ARG A 140 4.92 -11.37 -1.78
CA ARG A 140 4.91 -11.75 -3.21
C ARG A 140 3.57 -11.50 -3.88
N SER A 141 2.65 -10.83 -3.17
CA SER A 141 1.38 -10.37 -3.72
C SER A 141 1.59 -9.42 -4.90
N SER A 142 0.59 -9.36 -5.78
CA SER A 142 0.62 -8.45 -6.93
C SER A 142 0.69 -7.01 -6.44
N ASN A 143 1.50 -6.20 -7.13
CA ASN A 143 1.67 -4.77 -6.84
C ASN A 143 1.88 -3.99 -8.13
N LEU A 144 1.87 -2.67 -8.05
CA LEU A 144 2.02 -1.80 -9.22
C LEU A 144 3.37 -2.00 -9.92
N GLY A 145 4.47 -2.00 -9.15
CA GLY A 145 5.82 -2.12 -9.71
C GLY A 145 6.05 -3.43 -10.43
N GLU A 146 5.63 -4.54 -9.83
CA GLU A 146 5.74 -5.88 -10.42
C GLU A 146 4.91 -6.01 -11.71
N GLN A 147 3.68 -5.48 -11.74
CA GLN A 147 2.82 -5.55 -12.91
C GLN A 147 3.38 -4.76 -14.09
N LEU A 148 3.99 -3.59 -13.82
CA LEU A 148 4.68 -2.79 -14.84
C LEU A 148 5.87 -3.55 -15.42
N ILE A 149 6.75 -4.08 -14.55
CA ILE A 149 7.96 -4.79 -14.96
C ILE A 149 7.61 -6.04 -15.78
N LYS A 150 6.58 -6.80 -15.39
CA LYS A 150 6.08 -7.97 -16.16
C LYS A 150 5.58 -7.62 -17.55
N LYS A 151 5.19 -6.36 -17.79
CA LYS A 151 4.74 -5.85 -19.09
C LYS A 151 5.86 -5.19 -19.89
N GLY A 152 7.10 -5.24 -19.43
CA GLY A 152 8.24 -4.56 -20.06
C GLY A 152 8.25 -3.05 -19.85
N LEU A 153 7.41 -2.54 -18.94
CA LEU A 153 7.41 -1.15 -18.50
C LEU A 153 8.32 -0.99 -17.27
N SER A 154 8.72 0.24 -16.95
CA SER A 154 9.66 0.50 -15.86
C SER A 154 8.99 1.12 -14.63
N PHE A 155 9.45 0.67 -13.45
CA PHE A 155 9.09 1.23 -12.15
C PHE A 155 10.35 1.55 -11.34
N LYS A 156 10.41 2.77 -10.80
CA LYS A 156 11.43 3.18 -9.82
C LYS A 156 10.79 4.01 -8.72
N GLY A 157 11.21 3.78 -7.47
CA GLY A 157 10.97 4.66 -6.35
C GLY A 157 12.23 5.44 -6.01
N TYR A 158 12.08 6.73 -5.73
CA TYR A 158 13.13 7.66 -5.38
C TYR A 158 12.84 8.23 -4.00
N SER A 159 13.71 7.96 -3.05
CA SER A 159 13.55 8.47 -1.69
C SER A 159 14.65 9.45 -1.33
N GLU A 160 14.26 10.60 -0.78
CA GLU A 160 15.22 11.54 -0.23
C GLU A 160 15.87 10.95 1.04
N SER A 161 17.14 11.28 1.26
CA SER A 161 17.95 10.78 2.38
C SER A 161 18.14 9.26 2.45
N LEU A 162 17.74 8.49 1.41
CA LEU A 162 18.16 7.09 1.28
C LEU A 162 19.69 7.03 1.20
N PRO A 163 20.40 6.28 2.06
CA PRO A 163 21.86 6.39 2.17
C PRO A 163 22.58 5.85 0.93
N ASN A 164 22.07 4.79 0.33
CA ASN A 164 22.63 4.16 -0.87
C ASN A 164 21.52 3.44 -1.65
N ILE A 165 21.70 3.30 -2.97
CA ILE A 165 20.79 2.54 -3.82
C ILE A 165 20.60 1.13 -3.24
N GLY A 166 19.36 0.68 -3.18
CA GLY A 166 18.99 -0.65 -2.69
C GLY A 166 18.95 -0.79 -1.16
N SER A 167 19.27 0.25 -0.40
CA SER A 167 19.35 0.16 1.06
C SER A 167 18.01 -0.22 1.68
N ALA A 168 18.03 -1.22 2.56
CA ALA A 168 16.85 -1.70 3.30
C ALA A 168 16.88 -1.26 4.77
N VAL A 169 17.75 -0.31 5.11
CA VAL A 169 17.88 0.25 6.45
C VAL A 169 16.53 0.76 6.96
N GLU A 170 16.27 0.51 8.23
CA GLU A 170 15.19 1.13 8.97
C GLU A 170 15.78 2.29 9.76
N PHE A 171 15.47 3.53 9.36
CA PHE A 171 15.87 4.73 10.09
C PHE A 171 14.62 5.46 10.58
N ASP A 172 14.47 5.51 11.90
CA ASP A 172 13.96 6.63 12.71
C ASP A 172 14.33 6.37 14.19
N PRO A 173 15.63 6.24 14.54
CA PRO A 173 16.00 6.02 15.93
C PRO A 173 15.78 7.31 16.73
N PRO A 174 15.22 7.22 17.96
CA PRO A 174 15.24 8.34 18.88
C PRO A 174 16.67 8.87 19.04
N ASN A 175 16.89 10.17 18.79
CA ASN A 175 18.17 10.90 18.89
C ASN A 175 19.15 10.79 17.71
N CYS A 176 18.77 10.20 16.57
CA CYS A 176 19.59 10.26 15.36
C CYS A 176 19.49 11.67 14.73
N ARG A 177 20.62 12.35 14.49
CA ARG A 177 20.68 13.75 14.01
C ARG A 177 21.28 13.98 12.61
N ALA A 178 21.74 12.93 11.93
CA ALA A 178 22.28 13.00 10.57
C ALA A 178 21.16 13.09 9.50
N GLU A 179 21.50 13.48 8.26
CA GLU A 179 20.53 13.59 7.15
C GLU A 179 19.83 12.27 6.83
N GLN A 180 20.50 11.11 6.95
CA GLN A 180 19.83 9.82 6.78
C GLN A 180 18.83 9.49 7.88
N CYS A 181 18.87 10.18 9.02
CA CYS A 181 17.97 9.92 10.15
C CYS A 181 16.54 10.38 9.89
N VAL A 182 16.31 11.17 8.83
CA VAL A 182 14.98 11.62 8.42
C VAL A 182 14.42 10.79 7.25
N TYR A 183 15.15 9.76 6.78
CA TYR A 183 14.63 8.80 5.81
C TYR A 183 13.62 7.86 6.47
N ALA A 184 12.35 7.96 6.09
CA ALA A 184 11.31 7.09 6.63
C ALA A 184 11.16 5.81 5.80
N ARG A 185 11.83 4.73 6.20
CA ARG A 185 11.68 3.39 5.57
C ARG A 185 10.22 2.94 5.48
N LYS A 186 9.38 3.33 6.42
CA LYS A 186 7.93 3.01 6.44
C LYS A 186 7.14 3.60 5.26
N HIS A 187 7.66 4.63 4.57
CA HIS A 187 7.04 5.26 3.39
C HIS A 187 7.46 4.59 2.06
N VAL A 188 8.21 3.49 2.12
CA VAL A 188 8.87 2.88 0.95
C VAL A 188 8.39 1.43 0.80
N PRO A 189 7.14 1.20 0.35
CA PRO A 189 6.50 -0.12 0.41
C PRO A 189 7.16 -1.12 -0.52
N TRP A 190 7.69 -0.69 -1.67
CA TRP A 190 8.19 -1.58 -2.74
C TRP A 190 9.32 -2.50 -2.29
N ILE A 191 10.19 -2.08 -1.38
CA ILE A 191 11.28 -2.93 -0.85
C ILE A 191 10.81 -3.92 0.23
N SER A 192 9.51 -3.98 0.52
CA SER A 192 8.90 -5.05 1.32
C SER A 192 8.45 -6.25 0.48
N PHE A 193 8.55 -6.15 -0.85
CA PHE A 193 8.10 -7.17 -1.79
C PHE A 193 9.29 -7.84 -2.49
N ALA A 194 9.34 -9.17 -2.47
CA ALA A 194 10.40 -9.96 -3.11
C ALA A 194 10.24 -10.06 -4.64
N ASN A 195 9.13 -9.59 -5.19
CA ASN A 195 8.84 -9.56 -6.63
C ASN A 195 9.07 -8.17 -7.26
N VAL A 196 9.77 -7.27 -6.55
CA VAL A 196 10.26 -5.98 -7.06
C VAL A 196 11.79 -5.93 -6.93
N PRO A 197 12.55 -5.53 -7.97
CA PRO A 197 14.01 -5.49 -7.90
C PRO A 197 14.53 -4.51 -6.86
N ASN A 198 15.54 -4.93 -6.09
CA ASN A 198 16.21 -4.10 -5.09
C ASN A 198 17.73 -4.33 -5.11
N GLY A 199 18.34 -4.23 -6.30
CA GLY A 199 19.80 -4.28 -6.46
C GLY A 199 20.52 -3.03 -5.94
N THR A 200 21.80 -2.90 -6.24
CA THR A 200 22.67 -1.83 -5.71
C THR A 200 23.06 -0.77 -6.75
N THR A 201 22.56 -0.88 -7.98
CA THR A 201 22.78 0.12 -9.05
C THR A 201 21.44 0.65 -9.58
N VAL A 202 21.49 1.74 -10.34
CA VAL A 202 20.30 2.36 -10.96
C VAL A 202 19.57 1.37 -11.85
N GLU A 203 20.29 0.53 -12.58
CA GLU A 203 19.75 -0.44 -13.53
C GLU A 203 19.04 -1.59 -12.79
N THR A 204 19.64 -2.06 -11.70
CA THR A 204 19.25 -3.29 -11.00
C THR A 204 18.30 -3.07 -9.82
N SER A 205 18.05 -1.82 -9.43
CA SER A 205 17.21 -1.48 -8.28
C SER A 205 15.98 -0.68 -8.67
N SER A 206 14.86 -0.94 -8.02
CA SER A 206 13.71 -0.02 -7.99
C SER A 206 13.72 0.90 -6.77
N ASN A 207 14.76 0.84 -5.93
CA ASN A 207 14.90 1.67 -4.73
C ASN A 207 16.10 2.61 -4.84
N LEU A 208 15.85 3.77 -5.41
CA LEU A 208 16.87 4.76 -5.76
C LEU A 208 16.83 5.93 -4.78
N ARG A 209 17.93 6.68 -4.71
CA ARG A 209 17.99 7.92 -3.93
C ARG A 209 17.37 9.03 -4.76
N PHE A 210 16.80 10.04 -4.12
CA PHE A 210 16.35 11.24 -4.83
C PHE A 210 17.48 11.95 -5.58
N ALA A 211 18.73 11.85 -5.11
CA ALA A 211 19.92 12.33 -5.81
C ALA A 211 20.15 11.64 -7.18
N ASP A 212 19.59 10.45 -7.39
CA ASP A 212 19.63 9.69 -8.64
C ASP A 212 18.42 9.99 -9.54
N PHE A 213 17.53 10.92 -9.16
CA PHE A 213 16.36 11.30 -9.95
C PHE A 213 16.80 11.93 -11.29
N PRO A 214 16.23 11.50 -12.44
CA PRO A 214 16.66 12.00 -13.74
C PRO A 214 16.50 13.51 -13.90
N LYS A 215 17.56 14.16 -14.42
CA LYS A 215 17.51 15.58 -14.84
C LYS A 215 16.96 15.74 -16.26
N ASP A 216 17.14 14.72 -17.10
CA ASP A 216 16.49 14.61 -18.39
C ASP A 216 15.17 13.84 -18.22
N TYR A 217 14.05 14.54 -18.32
CA TYR A 217 12.74 13.95 -18.07
C TYR A 217 12.29 12.96 -19.16
N THR A 218 12.98 12.91 -20.31
CA THR A 218 12.75 11.86 -21.32
C THR A 218 13.26 10.49 -20.88
N THR A 219 14.05 10.44 -19.80
CA THR A 219 14.65 9.22 -19.25
C THR A 219 13.95 8.74 -17.97
N LEU A 220 12.82 9.35 -17.60
CA LEU A 220 12.02 8.90 -16.45
C LEU A 220 11.54 7.45 -16.66
N PRO A 221 11.32 6.69 -15.57
CA PRO A 221 10.61 5.42 -15.70
C PRO A 221 9.16 5.63 -16.15
N THR A 222 8.48 4.58 -16.58
CA THR A 222 7.05 4.65 -16.89
C THR A 222 6.25 5.13 -15.68
N VAL A 223 6.56 4.62 -14.49
CA VAL A 223 6.03 5.13 -13.22
C VAL A 223 7.17 5.36 -12.23
N ALA A 224 7.25 6.58 -11.71
CA ALA A 224 8.14 6.99 -10.64
C ALA A 224 7.36 7.31 -9.36
N PHE A 225 7.79 6.79 -8.23
CA PHE A 225 7.39 7.32 -6.92
C PHE A 225 8.51 8.22 -6.40
N VAL A 226 8.16 9.39 -5.87
CA VAL A 226 9.09 10.30 -5.19
C VAL A 226 8.58 10.50 -3.77
N VAL A 227 9.42 10.10 -2.81
CA VAL A 227 9.11 10.17 -1.37
C VAL A 227 10.14 11.10 -0.74
N PRO A 228 9.77 12.35 -0.40
CA PRO A 228 10.63 13.24 0.37
C PRO A 228 10.95 12.66 1.75
N ASN A 229 11.97 13.22 2.41
CA ASN A 229 12.30 12.82 3.77
C ASN A 229 11.34 13.48 4.77
N LEU A 230 11.39 13.07 6.05
CA LEU A 230 10.47 13.58 7.08
C LEU A 230 10.49 15.11 7.27
N ASN A 231 11.54 15.82 6.83
CA ASN A 231 11.55 17.28 6.90
C ASN A 231 10.78 17.92 5.74
N ASN A 232 10.81 17.28 4.57
CA ASN A 232 10.33 17.83 3.32
C ASN A 232 9.01 17.22 2.85
N ASP A 233 8.56 16.11 3.45
CA ASP A 233 7.26 15.47 3.20
C ASP A 233 6.12 16.13 3.98
N MET A 234 6.37 17.30 4.58
CA MET A 234 5.46 18.01 5.49
C MET A 234 5.17 17.33 6.84
N HIS A 235 5.82 16.20 7.18
CA HIS A 235 5.62 15.50 8.44
C HIS A 235 6.28 16.22 9.64
N ASN A 236 7.59 16.44 9.58
CA ASN A 236 8.42 17.03 10.67
C ASN A 236 9.05 18.37 10.30
N GLY A 237 8.84 18.87 9.08
CA GLY A 237 9.41 20.14 8.64
C GLY A 237 9.02 21.30 9.55
N LYS A 238 9.94 22.25 9.71
CA LYS A 238 9.65 23.50 10.42
C LYS A 238 8.63 24.33 9.62
N PRO A 239 7.87 25.26 10.23
CA PRO A 239 6.85 26.06 9.54
C PRO A 239 7.29 26.80 8.26
N ALA A 240 8.60 27.07 8.08
CA ALA A 240 9.13 27.66 6.85
C ALA A 240 9.34 26.66 5.70
N GLN A 241 9.32 25.35 6.01
CA GLN A 241 9.61 24.21 5.13
C GLN A 241 8.45 23.21 5.08
N SER A 242 7.46 23.35 5.97
CA SER A 242 6.28 22.50 6.09
C SER A 242 5.10 23.31 6.58
N ILE A 243 3.90 22.82 6.26
CA ILE A 243 2.64 23.39 6.71
C ILE A 243 2.35 22.88 8.13
N PRO A 244 2.25 23.72 9.16
CA PRO A 244 2.05 23.25 10.53
C PRO A 244 0.72 22.51 10.69
N THR A 245 0.74 21.33 11.33
CA THR A 245 -0.47 20.77 11.92
C THR A 245 -0.83 21.63 13.14
N ARG A 246 -1.99 22.29 13.14
CA ARG A 246 -2.52 22.95 14.34
C ARG A 246 -3.56 22.07 14.98
#